data_AF-A0A134AFD4-F1
#
_entry.id   AF-A0A134AFD4-F1
#
_cell.length_a   1.000
_cell.length_b   1.000
_cell.length_c   1.000
_cell.angle_alpha   90.00
_cell.angle_beta   90.00
_cell.angle_gamma   90.00
#
_symmetry.space_group_name_H-M   'P 1'
#
loop_
_entity.id
_entity.type
_entity.pdbx_description
1 polymer ?
#
loop_
_entity_poly.entity_id
_entity_poly.type
_entity_poly.pdbx_seq_one_letter_code
_entity_poly.pdbx_strand_id
1 'polypeptide(L)'
;MVARHVRFREQEEGAPMKSYLEKIHKMTVALGVLMIVASLFVPADPLAEMRPLDYATLYAAPTLGIMGIISAFVQKEYRWMIPNLLLILSFFIAMAMAFIGMALP
;
A
#
# COMPACT_ATOMS: atom_id res chain seq x y z
N MET A 1 11.24 42.72 14.66
CA MET A 1 11.03 41.48 15.45
C MET A 1 9.84 40.63 14.96
N VAL A 2 8.75 41.24 14.45
CA VAL A 2 7.53 40.53 14.02
C VAL A 2 7.76 39.60 12.81
N ALA A 3 8.52 40.01 11.79
CA ALA A 3 8.78 39.19 10.61
C ALA A 3 9.56 37.89 10.87
N ARG A 4 10.26 37.80 12.02
CA ARG A 4 10.94 36.56 12.43
C ARG A 4 9.93 35.55 12.98
N HIS A 5 8.97 35.99 13.79
CA HIS A 5 7.95 35.10 14.34
C HIS A 5 7.00 34.52 13.28
N VAL A 6 6.66 35.31 12.24
CA VAL A 6 5.82 34.82 11.13
C VAL A 6 6.54 33.73 10.33
N ARG A 7 7.84 33.90 10.03
CA ARG A 7 8.63 32.88 9.33
C ARG A 7 8.87 31.59 10.14
N PHE A 8 8.92 31.69 11.46
CA PHE A 8 9.00 30.51 12.33
C PHE A 8 7.69 29.71 12.34
N ARG A 9 6.52 30.39 12.32
CA ARG A 9 5.21 29.73 12.24
C ARG A 9 5.00 28.98 10.92
N GLU A 10 5.36 29.58 9.78
CA GLU A 10 5.23 28.91 8.48
C GLU A 10 6.16 27.69 8.33
N GLN A 11 7.32 27.70 8.98
CA GLN A 11 8.21 26.53 9.03
C GLN A 11 7.66 25.40 9.92
N GLU A 12 7.02 25.73 11.04
CA GLU A 12 6.42 24.73 11.94
C GLU A 12 5.12 24.11 11.40
N GLU A 13 4.37 24.78 10.53
CA GLU A 13 3.20 24.17 9.87
C GLU A 13 3.57 23.34 8.62
N GLY A 14 4.63 23.73 7.90
CA GLY A 14 5.10 23.00 6.71
C GLY A 14 6.00 21.78 7.01
N ALA A 15 6.74 21.79 8.12
CA ALA A 15 7.60 20.68 8.55
C ALA A 15 6.86 19.38 8.94
N PRO A 16 5.76 19.39 9.73
CA PRO A 16 5.08 18.17 10.14
C PRO A 16 4.43 17.48 8.95
N MET A 17 3.82 18.24 8.03
CA MET A 17 3.15 17.69 6.84
C MET A 17 4.10 16.89 5.95
N LYS A 18 5.33 17.38 5.74
CA LYS A 18 6.36 16.64 4.99
C LYS A 18 6.70 15.30 5.66
N SER A 19 6.81 15.27 6.99
CA SER A 19 7.12 14.05 7.75
C SER A 19 6.00 13.01 7.66
N TYR A 20 4.73 13.44 7.67
CA TYR A 20 3.59 12.53 7.51
C TYR A 20 3.58 11.88 6.12
N LEU A 21 3.75 12.68 5.07
CA LEU A 21 3.85 12.19 3.70
C LEU A 21 4.99 11.15 3.57
N GLU A 22 6.08 11.33 4.34
CA GLU A 22 7.28 10.47 4.33
C GLU A 22 7.04 9.07 4.87
N LYS A 23 5.93 8.91 5.58
CA LYS A 23 5.53 7.63 6.15
C LYS A 23 4.41 6.99 5.36
N ILE A 24 3.66 7.73 4.53
CA ILE A 24 2.51 7.22 3.78
C ILE A 24 2.93 6.08 2.85
N HIS A 25 3.96 6.27 2.01
CA HIS A 25 4.38 5.24 1.06
C HIS A 25 4.88 3.94 1.72
N LYS A 26 5.39 4.01 2.96
CA LYS A 26 5.78 2.84 3.76
C LYS A 26 4.56 2.19 4.39
N MET A 27 3.66 3.02 4.90
CA MET A 27 2.42 2.59 5.55
C MET A 27 1.46 1.92 4.56
N THR A 28 1.36 2.40 3.32
CA THR A 28 0.52 1.78 2.27
C THR A 28 0.99 0.37 1.95
N VAL A 29 2.32 0.19 1.82
CA VAL A 29 2.91 -1.15 1.62
C VAL A 29 2.65 -2.03 2.83
N ALA A 30 2.97 -1.55 4.03
CA ALA A 30 2.78 -2.31 5.25
C ALA A 30 1.31 -2.72 5.46
N LEU A 31 0.36 -1.80 5.22
CA LEU A 31 -1.06 -2.04 5.36
C LEU A 31 -1.58 -3.02 4.29
N GLY A 32 -1.15 -2.89 3.04
CA GLY A 32 -1.58 -3.80 1.98
C GLY A 32 -1.02 -5.21 2.16
N VAL A 33 0.25 -5.34 2.57
CA VAL A 33 0.83 -6.63 2.95
C VAL A 33 0.06 -7.22 4.14
N LEU A 34 -0.24 -6.40 5.15
CA LEU A 34 -0.99 -6.84 6.32
C LEU A 34 -2.41 -7.31 5.96
N MET A 35 -3.11 -6.65 5.04
CA MET A 35 -4.42 -7.12 4.56
C MET A 35 -4.32 -8.45 3.82
N ILE A 36 -3.33 -8.63 2.94
CA ILE A 36 -3.11 -9.90 2.23
C ILE A 36 -2.82 -11.01 3.24
N VAL A 37 -1.91 -10.78 4.18
CA VAL A 37 -1.57 -11.77 5.22
C VAL A 37 -2.78 -12.09 6.09
N ALA A 38 -3.53 -11.07 6.54
CA ALA A 38 -4.74 -11.26 7.34
C ALA A 38 -5.79 -12.09 6.58
N SER A 39 -5.94 -11.84 5.27
CA SER A 39 -6.91 -12.56 4.43
C SER A 39 -6.60 -14.06 4.29
N LEU A 40 -5.34 -14.49 4.49
CA LEU A 40 -4.97 -15.91 4.48
C LEU A 40 -5.48 -16.67 5.72
N PHE A 41 -5.73 -15.97 6.83
CA PHE A 41 -6.26 -16.57 8.05
C PHE A 41 -7.79 -16.62 8.07
N VAL A 42 -8.45 -15.88 7.16
CA VAL A 42 -9.91 -15.89 7.06
C VAL A 42 -10.34 -17.13 6.26
N PRO A 43 -11.12 -18.05 6.85
CA PRO A 43 -11.60 -19.21 6.12
C PRO A 43 -12.48 -18.74 4.95
N ALA A 44 -12.27 -19.35 3.79
CA ALA A 44 -13.13 -19.10 2.65
C ALA A 44 -14.46 -19.84 2.85
N ASP A 45 -15.56 -19.09 2.92
CA ASP A 45 -16.89 -19.71 2.90
C ASP A 45 -17.13 -20.35 1.52
N PRO A 46 -17.49 -21.64 1.46
CA PRO A 46 -17.69 -22.35 0.18
C PRO A 46 -18.91 -21.84 -0.62
N LEU A 47 -19.77 -21.03 0.00
CA LEU A 47 -20.91 -20.37 -0.63
C LEU A 47 -20.60 -18.93 -1.09
N ALA A 48 -19.44 -18.38 -0.74
CA ALA A 48 -19.03 -17.05 -1.17
C ALA A 48 -18.41 -17.10 -2.56
N GLU A 49 -18.88 -16.24 -3.47
CA GLU A 49 -18.37 -16.16 -4.85
C GLU A 49 -16.92 -15.69 -4.94
N MET A 50 -16.43 -14.92 -3.96
CA MET A 50 -15.06 -14.41 -3.91
C MET A 50 -14.42 -14.71 -2.57
N ARG A 51 -13.17 -15.18 -2.60
CA ARG A 51 -12.41 -15.43 -1.39
C ARG A 51 -11.97 -14.10 -0.76
N PRO A 52 -11.80 -14.04 0.57
CA PRO A 52 -11.24 -12.87 1.25
C PRO A 52 -9.91 -12.40 0.63
N LEU A 53 -9.08 -13.33 0.18
CA LEU A 53 -7.82 -13.06 -0.53
C LEU A 53 -8.04 -12.35 -1.87
N ASP A 54 -9.11 -12.69 -2.60
CA ASP A 54 -9.45 -12.07 -3.87
C ASP A 54 -9.87 -10.62 -3.65
N TYR A 55 -10.69 -10.35 -2.63
CA TYR A 55 -11.04 -8.97 -2.27
C TYR A 55 -9.82 -8.12 -1.88
N ALA A 56 -8.90 -8.70 -1.09
CA ALA A 56 -7.69 -8.01 -0.67
C ALA A 56 -6.78 -7.68 -1.85
N THR A 57 -6.60 -8.61 -2.79
CA THR A 57 -5.66 -8.45 -3.90
C THR A 57 -6.25 -7.75 -5.13
N LEU A 58 -7.56 -7.87 -5.38
CA LEU A 58 -8.24 -7.24 -6.53
C LEU A 58 -8.60 -5.76 -6.27
N TYR A 59 -8.88 -5.39 -5.01
CA TYR A 59 -9.35 -4.03 -4.66
C TYR A 59 -8.41 -3.31 -3.69
N ALA A 60 -8.16 -3.89 -2.52
CA ALA A 60 -7.45 -3.18 -1.44
C ALA A 60 -5.98 -2.92 -1.77
N ALA A 61 -5.24 -3.95 -2.17
CA ALA A 61 -3.83 -3.88 -2.52
C ALA A 61 -3.54 -2.93 -3.70
N PRO A 62 -4.28 -2.97 -4.83
CA PRO A 62 -4.07 -2.01 -5.91
C PRO A 62 -4.43 -0.57 -5.51
N THR A 63 -5.48 -0.36 -4.73
CA THR A 63 -5.84 0.99 -4.25
C THR A 63 -4.74 1.57 -3.35
N LEU A 64 -4.23 0.77 -2.40
CA LEU A 64 -3.13 1.16 -1.52
C LEU A 64 -1.81 1.34 -2.30
N GLY A 65 -1.54 0.47 -3.27
CA GLY A 65 -0.36 0.56 -4.11
C GLY A 65 -0.36 1.81 -4.98
N ILE A 66 -1.49 2.18 -5.60
CA ILE A 66 -1.61 3.43 -6.38
C ILE A 66 -1.38 4.65 -5.48
N MET A 67 -2.03 4.69 -4.31
CA MET A 67 -1.81 5.77 -3.33
C MET A 67 -0.34 5.88 -2.91
N GLY A 68 0.32 4.74 -2.66
CA GLY A 68 1.73 4.70 -2.29
C GLY A 68 2.67 5.13 -3.40
N ILE A 69 2.38 4.79 -4.67
CA ILE A 69 3.15 5.27 -5.83
C ILE A 69 3.01 6.78 -5.98
N ILE A 70 1.79 7.32 -5.89
CA ILE A 70 1.55 8.78 -5.98
C ILE A 70 2.34 9.49 -4.88
N SER A 71 2.28 9.00 -3.64
CA SER A 71 3.04 9.54 -2.51
C SER A 71 4.56 9.45 -2.74
N ALA A 72 5.06 8.31 -3.21
CA ALA A 72 6.48 8.13 -3.51
C ALA A 72 7.00 9.08 -4.61
N PHE A 73 6.18 9.36 -5.63
CA PHE A 73 6.48 10.33 -6.68
C PHE A 73 6.60 11.75 -6.14
N VAL A 74 5.65 12.18 -5.30
CA VAL A 74 5.66 13.52 -4.68
C VAL A 74 6.91 13.73 -3.84
N GLN A 75 7.41 12.66 -3.21
CA GLN A 75 8.57 12.71 -2.32
C GLN A 75 9.91 12.36 -2.97
N LYS A 76 9.91 12.00 -4.27
CA LYS A 76 11.11 11.54 -5.00
C LYS A 76 11.77 10.29 -4.37
N GLU A 77 10.98 9.49 -3.66
CA GLU A 77 11.42 8.27 -2.98
C GLU A 77 11.16 7.04 -3.88
N TYR A 78 11.81 7.01 -5.05
CA TYR A 78 11.59 6.01 -6.11
C TYR A 78 11.79 4.56 -5.66
N ARG A 79 12.60 4.34 -4.61
CA ARG A 79 12.81 3.00 -3.99
C ARG A 79 11.50 2.35 -3.54
N TRP A 80 10.51 3.17 -3.14
CA TRP A 80 9.21 2.69 -2.67
C TRP A 80 8.18 2.50 -3.78
N MET A 81 8.50 2.88 -5.02
CA MET A 81 7.62 2.60 -6.16
C MET A 81 7.55 1.11 -6.47
N ILE A 82 8.68 0.40 -6.41
CA ILE A 82 8.74 -1.04 -6.68
C ILE A 82 7.81 -1.83 -5.74
N PRO A 83 7.92 -1.72 -4.40
CA PRO A 83 7.04 -2.47 -3.50
C PRO A 83 5.56 -2.09 -3.64
N ASN A 84 5.24 -0.81 -3.91
CA ASN A 84 3.86 -0.40 -4.17
C ASN A 84 3.34 -0.92 -5.52
N LEU A 85 4.20 -1.06 -6.53
CA LEU A 85 3.86 -1.68 -7.81
C LEU A 85 3.64 -3.19 -7.66
N LEU A 86 4.46 -3.87 -6.83
CA LEU A 86 4.24 -5.27 -6.46
C LEU A 86 2.89 -5.45 -5.76
N LEU A 87 2.48 -4.48 -4.92
CA LEU A 87 1.15 -4.47 -4.30
C LEU A 87 0.04 -4.44 -5.35
N ILE A 88 0.17 -3.63 -6.40
CA ILE A 88 -0.80 -3.55 -7.50
C ILE A 88 -0.84 -4.88 -8.27
N LEU A 89 0.33 -5.47 -8.51
CA LEU A 89 0.45 -6.75 -9.23
C LEU A 89 0.18 -7.97 -8.33
N SER A 90 -0.14 -7.77 -7.05
CA SER A 90 -0.31 -8.86 -6.08
C SER A 90 -1.41 -9.84 -6.49
N PHE A 91 -2.46 -9.38 -7.15
CA PHE A 91 -3.50 -10.24 -7.71
C PHE A 91 -2.95 -11.23 -8.74
N PHE A 92 -2.18 -10.73 -9.72
CA PHE A 92 -1.58 -11.59 -10.74
C PHE A 92 -0.59 -12.60 -10.12
N ILE A 93 0.16 -12.18 -9.10
CA ILE A 93 1.08 -13.04 -8.37
C ILE A 93 0.32 -14.14 -7.62
N ALA A 94 -0.76 -13.79 -6.92
CA ALA A 94 -1.59 -14.74 -6.19
C ALA A 94 -2.25 -15.75 -7.15
N MET A 95 -2.78 -15.29 -8.28
CA MET A 95 -3.40 -16.14 -9.30
C MET A 95 -2.38 -17.08 -9.93
N ALA A 96 -1.17 -16.60 -10.24
CA ALA A 96 -0.08 -17.42 -10.77
C ALA A 96 0.35 -18.50 -9.77
N MET A 97 0.47 -18.17 -8.48
CA MET A 97 0.77 -19.16 -7.43
C MET A 97 -0.33 -20.21 -7.29
N ALA A 98 -1.60 -19.80 -7.34
CA ALA A 98 -2.73 -20.73 -7.30
C ALA A 98 -2.71 -21.69 -8.50
N PHE A 99 -2.43 -21.18 -9.70
CA PHE A 99 -2.31 -21.99 -10.90
C PHE A 99 -1.16 -23.01 -10.81
N ILE A 100 0.03 -22.58 -10.37
CA ILE A 100 1.18 -23.47 -10.19
C ILE A 100 0.90 -24.52 -9.11
N GLY A 101 0.27 -24.12 -8.00
CA GLY A 101 -0.10 -25.05 -6.92
C GLY A 101 -1.14 -26.09 -7.35
N MET A 102 -2.04 -25.74 -8.26
CA MET A 102 -2.99 -26.69 -8.86
C MET A 102 -2.34 -27.58 -9.95
N ALA A 103 -1.28 -27.07 -10.60
CA ALA A 103 -0.55 -27.79 -11.64
C ALA A 103 0.50 -28.79 -11.10
N LEU A 104 0.86 -28.72 -9.81
CA LEU A 104 1.65 -29.75 -9.13
C LEU A 104 0.68 -30.82 -8.56
N PRO A 105 0.79 -32.09 -8.96
CA PRO A 105 -0.05 -33.18 -8.48
C PRO A 105 0.17 -33.52 -6.99
#